data_AF-Q13GY9-F1
#
_entry.id   AF-Q13GY9-F1
#
_cell.length_a   1.000
_cell.length_b   1.000
_cell.length_c   1.000
_cell.angle_alpha   90.00
_cell.angle_beta   90.00
_cell.angle_gamma   90.00
#
_symmetry.space_group_name_H-M   'P 1'
#
loop_
_entity.id
_entity.type
_entity.pdbx_description
1 polymer ?
#
loop_
_entity_poly.entity_id
_entity_poly.type
_entity_poly.pdbx_seq_one_letter_code
_entity_poly.pdbx_strand_id
1 'polypeptide(L)'
;MSNAAQAHQLWIEDEGEQVHLYFGKYASNLRETSPGRLDEFMGVPTMEQQYTNGKAEAVTGGKLTPSYFTYTASNPVETLFADGDHPPIQRASQNLPPLGWHLAARWVANPSQPVDARRTVLDLVPTGKAGELRAVFNGAPLPKAKVTLLSPSGRSREGRTGEDGTVHFDLPWKGQYVAVTNTLDKSANDRQGEKYSEVNYVTTLTFVQPSGLVSPAPFQCTALKSIER
;
A
#
# COMPACT_ATOMS: atom_id res chain seq x y z
N MET A 1 0.89 -4.00 -25.03
CA MET A 1 1.33 -3.14 -23.91
C MET A 1 1.14 -3.95 -22.64
N SER A 2 2.21 -4.15 -21.87
CA SER A 2 2.17 -4.98 -20.65
C SER A 2 1.22 -4.34 -19.65
N ASN A 3 0.07 -4.96 -19.44
CA ASN A 3 -0.76 -4.68 -18.28
C ASN A 3 0.05 -5.22 -17.10
N ALA A 4 0.82 -4.35 -16.44
CA ALA A 4 1.51 -4.72 -15.21
C ALA A 4 0.42 -5.11 -14.21
N ALA A 5 0.16 -6.41 -14.09
CA ALA A 5 -0.74 -6.94 -13.08
C ALA A 5 -0.12 -6.62 -11.72
N GLN A 6 -0.55 -5.51 -11.12
CA GLN A 6 -0.21 -5.20 -9.74
C GLN A 6 -0.78 -6.32 -8.87
N ALA A 7 0.05 -6.82 -7.96
CA ALA A 7 -0.40 -7.75 -6.93
C ALA A 7 -1.46 -7.05 -6.07
N HIS A 8 -2.24 -7.83 -5.35
CA HIS A 8 -3.15 -7.28 -4.37
C HIS A 8 -2.38 -6.49 -3.30
N GLN A 9 -3.03 -5.48 -2.75
CA GLN A 9 -2.43 -4.55 -1.80
C GLN A 9 -3.47 -4.06 -0.82
N LEU A 10 -3.01 -3.62 0.35
CA LEU A 10 -3.78 -2.80 1.26
C LEU A 10 -3.57 -1.32 0.90
N TRP A 11 -4.59 -0.48 1.05
CA TRP A 11 -4.42 0.98 1.04
C TRP A 11 -5.40 1.65 1.99
N ILE A 12 -4.98 2.77 2.56
CA ILE A 12 -5.77 3.57 3.49
C ILE A 12 -6.40 4.74 2.72
N GLU A 13 -7.69 4.97 2.93
CA GLU A 13 -8.41 6.20 2.59
C GLU A 13 -8.91 6.81 3.92
N ASP A 14 -8.50 8.04 4.19
CA ASP A 14 -8.93 8.81 5.36
C ASP A 14 -10.17 9.64 5.01
N GLU A 15 -11.29 9.37 5.70
CA GLU A 15 -12.57 10.08 5.55
C GLU A 15 -12.83 10.97 6.78
N GLY A 16 -11.76 11.40 7.47
CA GLY A 16 -11.84 12.14 8.71
C GLY A 16 -12.01 11.19 9.89
N GLU A 17 -13.15 11.22 10.59
CA GLU A 17 -13.32 10.42 11.81
C GLU A 17 -13.30 8.90 11.55
N GLN A 18 -13.59 8.49 10.31
CA GLN A 18 -13.51 7.10 9.88
C GLN A 18 -12.37 6.91 8.88
N VAL A 19 -11.60 5.87 9.11
CA VAL A 19 -10.53 5.44 8.23
C VAL A 19 -10.91 4.10 7.61
N HIS A 20 -10.78 4.00 6.29
CA HIS A 20 -11.03 2.77 5.56
C HIS A 20 -9.72 2.16 5.07
N LEU A 21 -9.52 0.89 5.38
CA LEU A 21 -8.45 0.07 4.86
C LEU A 21 -9.03 -0.93 3.86
N TYR A 22 -8.77 -0.68 2.59
CA TYR A 22 -9.22 -1.52 1.50
C TYR A 22 -8.19 -2.58 1.15
N PHE A 23 -8.66 -3.68 0.56
CA PHE A 23 -7.83 -4.73 -0.03
C PHE A 23 -8.22 -4.95 -1.48
N GLY A 24 -7.25 -5.14 -2.38
CA GLY A 24 -7.56 -5.23 -3.80
C GLY A 24 -6.43 -4.78 -4.71
N LYS A 25 -6.77 -4.32 -5.92
CA LYS A 25 -5.82 -3.74 -6.88
C LYS A 25 -6.25 -2.32 -7.20
N TYR A 26 -5.58 -1.34 -6.59
CA TYR A 26 -5.92 0.08 -6.77
C TYR A 26 -5.90 0.49 -8.25
N ALA A 27 -4.90 0.01 -9.02
CA ALA A 27 -4.74 0.31 -10.44
C ALA A 27 -5.92 -0.12 -11.33
N SER A 28 -6.64 -1.17 -10.92
CA SER A 28 -7.78 -1.70 -11.67
C SER A 28 -9.11 -1.29 -11.03
N ASN A 29 -9.09 -0.41 -10.03
CA ASN A 29 -10.25 -0.10 -9.18
C ASN A 29 -10.95 -1.38 -8.65
N LEU A 30 -10.16 -2.43 -8.38
CA LEU A 30 -10.68 -3.68 -7.81
C LEU A 30 -10.61 -3.56 -6.30
N ARG A 31 -11.76 -3.60 -5.64
CA ARG A 31 -11.91 -3.69 -4.19
C ARG A 31 -12.50 -5.07 -3.87
N GLU A 32 -11.80 -5.85 -3.05
CA GLU A 32 -12.28 -7.15 -2.60
C GLU A 32 -13.44 -6.97 -1.60
N THR A 33 -14.26 -8.00 -1.46
CA THR A 33 -15.46 -7.99 -0.60
C THR A 33 -15.46 -9.14 0.40
N SER A 34 -16.33 -9.03 1.40
CA SER A 34 -16.74 -10.13 2.30
C SER A 34 -18.21 -10.48 2.04
N PRO A 35 -18.57 -11.77 1.89
CA PRO A 35 -17.66 -12.91 1.85
C PRO A 35 -16.75 -12.89 0.61
N GLY A 36 -15.51 -13.33 0.75
CA GLY A 36 -14.50 -13.31 -0.31
C GLY A 36 -13.08 -13.19 0.22
N ARG A 37 -12.21 -12.52 -0.53
CA ARG A 37 -10.78 -12.45 -0.21
C ARG A 37 -10.45 -11.57 0.99
N LEU A 38 -11.39 -10.75 1.46
CA LEU A 38 -11.23 -10.03 2.72
C LEU A 38 -11.24 -10.97 3.93
N ASP A 39 -11.94 -12.10 3.84
CA ASP A 39 -12.05 -13.08 4.93
C ASP A 39 -10.81 -13.99 5.04
N GLU A 40 -9.86 -13.88 4.09
CA GLU A 40 -8.61 -14.63 4.12
C GLU A 40 -7.63 -14.08 5.16
N PHE A 41 -7.75 -12.81 5.57
CA PHE A 41 -6.86 -12.22 6.58
C PHE A 41 -6.95 -12.94 7.92
N MET A 42 -5.81 -13.04 8.62
CA MET A 42 -5.70 -13.68 9.93
C MET A 42 -6.18 -12.74 11.06
N GLY A 43 -7.39 -12.20 10.91
CA GLY A 43 -7.97 -11.19 11.78
C GLY A 43 -8.06 -9.82 11.12
N VAL A 44 -8.51 -8.82 11.89
CA VAL A 44 -8.52 -7.42 11.43
C VAL A 44 -7.08 -6.89 11.45
N PRO A 45 -6.58 -6.28 10.36
CA PRO A 45 -5.26 -5.66 10.35
C PRO A 45 -5.07 -4.69 11.51
N THR A 46 -3.83 -4.56 11.97
CA THR A 46 -3.51 -3.55 12.98
C THR A 46 -3.47 -2.17 12.34
N MET A 47 -3.70 -1.14 13.14
CA MET A 47 -3.61 0.26 12.71
C MET A 47 -2.94 1.06 13.82
N GLU A 48 -1.96 1.88 13.45
CA GLU A 48 -1.31 2.85 14.33
C GLU A 48 -1.51 4.26 13.76
N GLN A 49 -1.79 5.21 14.64
CA GLN A 49 -1.87 6.64 14.31
C GLN A 49 -0.72 7.39 14.99
N GLN A 50 -0.14 8.35 14.28
CA GLN A 50 0.92 9.22 14.80
C GLN A 50 0.57 10.69 14.61
N TYR A 51 0.87 11.51 15.61
CA TYR A 51 0.55 12.93 15.68
C TYR A 51 1.80 13.80 15.52
N THR A 52 1.59 15.12 15.38
CA THR A 52 2.65 16.14 15.22
C THR A 52 3.70 16.17 16.33
N ASN A 53 3.32 15.76 17.55
CA ASN A 53 4.27 15.66 18.67
C ASN A 53 5.14 14.39 18.62
N GLY A 54 5.04 13.59 17.56
CA GLY A 54 5.75 12.33 17.39
C GLY A 54 5.19 11.16 18.20
N LYS A 55 4.15 11.39 19.01
CA LYS A 55 3.47 10.31 19.75
C LYS A 55 2.77 9.39 18.75
N ALA A 56 2.89 8.10 18.95
CA ALA A 56 2.20 7.08 18.17
C ALA A 56 1.38 6.16 19.09
N GLU A 57 0.19 5.77 18.65
CA GLU A 57 -0.76 4.97 19.41
C GLU A 57 -1.47 3.96 18.49
N ALA A 58 -1.75 2.77 19.02
CA ALA A 58 -2.59 1.81 18.32
C ALA A 58 -4.04 2.31 18.26
N VAL A 59 -4.67 2.18 17.10
CA VAL A 59 -6.10 2.42 16.90
C VAL A 59 -6.86 1.14 17.22
N THR A 60 -7.62 1.16 18.32
CA THR A 60 -8.38 -0.01 18.78
C THR A 60 -9.75 -0.12 18.11
N GLY A 61 -10.30 -1.32 18.06
CA GLY A 61 -11.71 -1.53 17.67
C GLY A 61 -11.95 -1.52 16.16
N GLY A 62 -10.92 -1.81 15.36
CA GLY A 62 -11.07 -2.06 13.93
C GLY A 62 -12.06 -3.19 13.64
N LYS A 63 -12.82 -3.08 12.55
CA LYS A 63 -13.86 -4.06 12.17
C LYS A 63 -13.82 -4.37 10.69
N LEU A 64 -14.06 -5.64 10.34
CA LEU A 64 -14.36 -6.03 8.96
C LEU A 64 -15.78 -5.59 8.60
N THR A 65 -15.94 -5.01 7.41
CA THR A 65 -17.22 -4.71 6.75
C THR A 65 -17.33 -5.52 5.46
N PRO A 66 -18.46 -5.47 4.72
CA PRO A 66 -18.57 -6.16 3.43
C PRO A 66 -17.56 -5.72 2.35
N SER A 67 -16.85 -4.60 2.52
CA SER A 67 -15.97 -4.05 1.46
C SER A 67 -14.61 -3.52 1.91
N TYR A 68 -14.36 -3.45 3.22
CA TYR A 68 -13.12 -2.90 3.80
C TYR A 68 -13.03 -3.18 5.30
N PHE A 69 -11.86 -2.98 5.89
CA PHE A 69 -11.73 -2.83 7.34
C PHE A 69 -11.92 -1.35 7.71
N THR A 70 -12.66 -1.06 8.77
CA THR A 70 -12.93 0.30 9.25
C THR A 70 -12.34 0.51 10.64
N TYR A 71 -11.83 1.71 10.88
CA TYR A 71 -11.24 2.17 12.13
C TYR A 71 -11.72 3.58 12.43
N THR A 72 -11.89 3.89 13.72
CA THR A 72 -12.14 5.26 14.17
C THR A 72 -10.83 5.85 14.68
N ALA A 73 -10.24 6.75 13.89
CA ALA A 73 -8.98 7.42 14.23
C ALA A 73 -9.24 8.79 14.86
N SER A 74 -8.28 9.28 15.62
CA SER A 74 -8.31 10.63 16.19
C SER A 74 -7.92 11.65 15.14
N ASN A 75 -8.58 12.81 15.15
CA ASN A 75 -8.22 13.94 14.29
C ASN A 75 -7.84 15.18 15.09
N PRO A 76 -6.78 15.92 14.70
CA PRO A 76 -5.93 15.67 13.53
C PRO A 76 -4.89 14.56 13.76
N VAL A 77 -4.66 13.73 12.75
CA VAL A 77 -3.56 12.74 12.68
C VAL A 77 -2.60 13.12 11.55
N GLU A 78 -1.29 12.87 11.71
CA GLU A 78 -0.31 13.15 10.66
C GLU A 78 -0.04 11.95 9.75
N THR A 79 0.02 10.75 10.32
CA THR A 79 0.17 9.53 9.55
C THR A 79 -0.57 8.37 10.22
N LEU A 80 -1.10 7.51 9.36
CA LEU A 80 -1.69 6.23 9.72
C LEU A 80 -0.83 5.14 9.10
N PHE A 81 -0.66 4.03 9.81
CA PHE A 81 0.04 2.85 9.32
C PHE A 81 -0.73 1.60 9.68
N ALA A 82 -1.11 0.83 8.66
CA ALA A 82 -1.76 -0.46 8.82
C ALA A 82 -0.81 -1.59 8.49
N ASP A 83 -0.92 -2.67 9.25
CA ASP A 83 -0.16 -3.91 9.06
C ASP A 83 -1.12 -5.10 9.10
N GLY A 84 -1.17 -5.87 8.01
CA GLY A 84 -2.13 -6.94 7.80
C GLY A 84 -1.45 -8.29 7.58
N ASP A 85 -1.76 -9.22 8.47
CA ASP A 85 -1.34 -10.62 8.37
C ASP A 85 -2.23 -11.39 7.40
N HIS A 86 -1.63 -11.94 6.36
CA HIS A 86 -2.29 -12.79 5.37
C HIS A 86 -1.71 -14.21 5.43
N PRO A 87 -2.52 -15.26 5.30
CA PRO A 87 -2.02 -16.61 5.19
C PRO A 87 -1.10 -16.74 3.96
N PRO A 88 -0.15 -17.68 3.99
CA PRO A 88 0.76 -17.89 2.88
C PRO A 88 0.01 -18.23 1.59
N ILE A 89 0.50 -17.69 0.48
CA ILE A 89 -0.02 -18.04 -0.83
C ILE A 89 0.49 -19.42 -1.21
N GLN A 90 -0.45 -20.35 -1.39
CA GLN A 90 -0.16 -21.70 -1.81
C GLN A 90 0.25 -21.72 -3.29
N ARG A 91 1.45 -22.24 -3.57
CA ARG A 91 2.02 -22.30 -4.94
C ARG A 91 2.35 -23.73 -5.38
N ALA A 92 1.71 -24.73 -4.75
CA ALA A 92 1.93 -26.14 -5.06
C ALA A 92 1.66 -26.48 -6.54
N SER A 93 0.66 -25.83 -7.16
CA SER A 93 0.36 -25.99 -8.59
C SER A 93 1.49 -25.52 -9.52
N GLN A 94 2.43 -24.72 -9.00
CA GLN A 94 3.62 -24.23 -9.71
C GLN A 94 4.88 -25.01 -9.30
N ASN A 95 4.76 -26.08 -8.52
CA ASN A 95 5.88 -26.81 -7.89
C ASN A 95 6.79 -25.89 -7.06
N LEU A 96 6.22 -24.86 -6.43
CA LEU A 96 6.95 -23.92 -5.56
C LEU A 96 6.48 -24.05 -4.11
N PRO A 97 7.38 -23.83 -3.11
CA PRO A 97 6.97 -23.69 -1.73
C PRO A 97 5.97 -22.53 -1.54
N PRO A 98 5.13 -22.57 -0.50
CA PRO A 98 4.24 -21.47 -0.18
C PRO A 98 5.04 -20.16 0.00
N LEU A 99 4.43 -19.05 -0.40
CA LEU A 99 5.01 -17.71 -0.31
C LEU A 99 4.39 -17.00 0.90
N GLY A 100 5.21 -16.60 1.86
CA GLY A 100 4.73 -15.67 2.89
C GLY A 100 4.34 -14.35 2.24
N TRP A 101 3.26 -13.73 2.70
CA TRP A 101 2.78 -12.47 2.12
C TRP A 101 2.43 -11.50 3.22
N HIS A 102 3.12 -10.37 3.23
CA HIS A 102 2.98 -9.35 4.24
C HIS A 102 2.51 -8.06 3.58
N LEU A 103 1.40 -7.51 4.08
CA LEU A 103 0.73 -6.36 3.49
C LEU A 103 0.73 -5.21 4.49
N ALA A 104 1.32 -4.09 4.09
CA ALA A 104 1.29 -2.85 4.86
C ALA A 104 0.65 -1.72 4.02
N ALA A 105 0.17 -0.70 4.71
CA ALA A 105 -0.32 0.51 4.08
C ALA A 105 -0.04 1.72 4.96
N ARG A 106 0.39 2.82 4.35
CA ARG A 106 0.61 4.10 5.00
C ARG A 106 -0.30 5.15 4.38
N TRP A 107 -0.83 6.03 5.22
CA TRP A 107 -1.40 7.31 4.79
C TRP A 107 -0.68 8.46 5.49
N VAL A 108 -0.51 9.58 4.78
CA VAL A 108 0.07 10.81 5.35
C VAL A 108 -0.82 12.01 5.03
N ALA A 109 -1.05 12.86 6.03
CA ALA A 109 -1.85 14.07 5.90
C ALA A 109 -1.16 15.13 5.01
N ASN A 110 0.17 15.21 5.11
CA ASN A 110 0.97 16.18 4.36
C ASN A 110 2.21 15.52 3.74
N PRO A 111 2.23 15.24 2.42
CA PRO A 111 3.38 14.62 1.76
C PRO A 111 4.60 15.55 1.63
N SER A 112 4.46 16.83 2.01
CA SER A 112 5.59 17.78 2.08
C SER A 112 6.27 17.79 3.45
N GLN A 113 5.82 16.98 4.40
CA GLN A 113 6.52 16.74 5.66
C GLN A 113 7.26 15.40 5.60
N PRO A 114 8.49 15.30 6.10
CA PRO A 114 9.18 14.03 6.22
C PRO A 114 8.48 13.15 7.26
N VAL A 115 8.44 11.84 7.00
CA VAL A 115 7.94 10.85 7.96
C VAL A 115 9.03 9.81 8.21
N ASP A 116 9.24 9.46 9.48
CA ASP A 116 10.15 8.38 9.85
C ASP A 116 9.57 7.03 9.42
N ALA A 117 10.38 6.28 8.66
CA ALA A 117 10.00 4.94 8.21
C ALA A 117 9.99 3.93 9.37
N ARG A 118 9.14 2.91 9.25
CA ARG A 118 9.17 1.75 10.15
C ARG A 118 10.50 1.02 10.08
N ARG A 119 10.93 0.53 11.25
CA ARG A 119 12.21 -0.19 11.41
C ARG A 119 12.11 -1.70 11.19
N THR A 120 10.91 -2.27 11.19
CA THR A 120 10.70 -3.73 11.27
C THR A 120 9.95 -4.33 10.08
N VAL A 121 9.54 -3.51 9.11
CA VAL A 121 8.74 -3.92 7.94
C VAL A 121 9.14 -3.10 6.70
N LEU A 122 8.59 -3.45 5.54
CA LEU A 122 8.68 -2.63 4.33
C LEU A 122 7.79 -1.38 4.48
N ASP A 123 8.35 -0.22 4.21
CA ASP A 123 7.66 1.06 4.30
C ASP A 123 8.05 2.00 3.16
N LEU A 124 7.15 2.91 2.84
CA LEU A 124 7.34 3.95 1.83
C LEU A 124 6.88 5.28 2.43
N VAL A 125 7.80 6.23 2.54
CA VAL A 125 7.56 7.50 3.25
C VAL A 125 7.90 8.72 2.39
N PRO A 126 7.20 9.85 2.56
CA PRO A 126 7.66 11.13 2.02
C PRO A 126 8.95 11.57 2.71
N THR A 127 9.83 12.23 1.96
CA THR A 127 11.09 12.79 2.46
C THR A 127 10.98 14.26 2.89
N GLY A 128 9.82 14.86 2.73
CA GLY A 128 9.59 16.30 2.88
C GLY A 128 9.91 17.11 1.62
N LYS A 129 10.61 16.55 0.63
CA LYS A 129 10.73 17.18 -0.69
C LYS A 129 9.57 16.74 -1.58
N ALA A 130 8.98 17.70 -2.29
CA ALA A 130 7.85 17.45 -3.17
C ALA A 130 8.15 16.32 -4.16
N GLY A 131 7.29 15.29 -4.19
CA GLY A 131 7.42 14.15 -5.11
C GLY A 131 8.55 13.15 -4.79
N GLU A 132 9.40 13.40 -3.80
CA GLU A 132 10.48 12.49 -3.39
C GLU A 132 10.02 11.57 -2.25
N LEU A 133 9.99 10.27 -2.54
CA LEU A 133 9.64 9.21 -1.61
C LEU A 133 10.88 8.38 -1.28
N ARG A 134 10.92 7.74 -0.11
CA ARG A 134 11.96 6.79 0.26
C ARG A 134 11.36 5.42 0.60
N ALA A 135 11.84 4.38 -0.06
CA ALA A 135 11.55 3.00 0.31
C ALA A 135 12.56 2.50 1.34
N VAL A 136 12.07 1.90 2.41
CA VAL A 136 12.87 1.36 3.52
C VAL A 136 12.40 -0.05 3.83
N PHE A 137 13.32 -0.98 4.00
CA PHE A 137 13.02 -2.35 4.42
C PHE A 137 13.84 -2.70 5.65
N ASN A 138 13.19 -3.10 6.74
CA ASN A 138 13.84 -3.43 8.02
C ASN A 138 14.78 -2.31 8.52
N GLY A 139 14.33 -1.05 8.39
CA GLY A 139 15.08 0.12 8.82
C GLY A 139 16.24 0.54 7.90
N ALA A 140 16.54 -0.22 6.84
CA ALA A 140 17.58 0.12 5.87
C ALA A 140 16.96 0.70 4.58
N PRO A 141 17.62 1.67 3.91
CA PRO A 141 17.21 2.11 2.58
C PRO A 141 17.13 0.92 1.61
N LEU A 142 16.10 0.91 0.77
CA LEU A 142 15.89 -0.16 -0.21
C LEU A 142 16.25 0.34 -1.61
N PRO A 143 17.48 0.08 -2.10
CA PRO A 143 17.91 0.56 -3.41
C PRO A 143 17.34 -0.26 -4.56
N LYS A 144 17.21 0.36 -5.74
CA LYS A 144 16.74 -0.24 -7.00
C LYS A 144 15.33 -0.84 -6.95
N ALA A 145 14.59 -0.61 -5.86
CA ALA A 145 13.21 -1.00 -5.69
C ALA A 145 12.34 -0.31 -6.74
N LYS A 146 11.43 -1.08 -7.33
CA LYS A 146 10.40 -0.51 -8.21
C LYS A 146 9.33 0.14 -7.34
N VAL A 147 9.01 1.39 -7.65
CA VAL A 147 7.89 2.12 -7.08
C VAL A 147 6.92 2.46 -8.21
N THR A 148 5.66 2.05 -8.07
CA THR A 148 4.60 2.42 -9.00
C THR A 148 3.72 3.47 -8.35
N LEU A 149 3.69 4.68 -8.91
CA LEU A 149 2.84 5.77 -8.47
C LEU A 149 1.59 5.86 -9.34
N LEU A 150 0.42 5.76 -8.71
CA LEU A 150 -0.88 5.98 -9.35
C LEU A 150 -1.36 7.39 -9.08
N SER A 151 -1.68 8.11 -10.15
CA SER A 151 -2.26 9.46 -10.13
C SER A 151 -3.76 9.43 -9.84
N PRO A 152 -4.40 10.59 -9.60
CA PRO A 152 -5.84 10.66 -9.36
C PRO A 152 -6.69 10.13 -10.54
N SER A 153 -6.16 10.17 -11.78
CA SER A 153 -6.81 9.57 -12.96
C SER A 153 -6.71 8.05 -13.05
N GLY A 154 -5.99 7.40 -12.11
CA GLY A 154 -5.65 5.97 -12.17
C GLY A 154 -4.46 5.65 -13.09
N ARG A 155 -3.90 6.65 -13.81
CA ARG A 155 -2.66 6.44 -14.59
C ARG A 155 -1.48 6.15 -13.68
N SER A 156 -0.70 5.14 -14.02
CA SER A 156 0.53 4.80 -13.30
C SER A 156 1.78 5.41 -13.95
N ARG A 157 2.77 5.71 -13.12
CA ARG A 157 4.17 5.93 -13.50
C ARG A 157 5.05 5.01 -12.66
N GLU A 158 6.15 4.56 -13.24
CA GLU A 158 7.12 3.71 -12.54
C GLU A 158 8.43 4.47 -12.34
N GLY A 159 9.02 4.31 -11.17
CA GLY A 159 10.36 4.79 -10.84
C GLY A 159 11.15 3.68 -10.15
N ARG A 160 12.46 3.86 -10.09
CA ARG A 160 13.35 2.99 -9.30
C ARG A 160 14.08 3.82 -8.27
N THR A 161 14.21 3.29 -7.06
CA THR A 161 14.95 3.96 -6.00
C THR A 161 16.45 3.98 -6.28
N GLY A 162 17.11 5.07 -5.87
CA GLY A 162 18.56 5.20 -5.85
C GLY A 162 19.20 4.43 -4.70
N GLU A 163 20.51 4.59 -4.53
CA GLU A 163 21.28 3.89 -3.48
C GLU A 163 20.85 4.27 -2.05
N ASP A 164 20.31 5.48 -1.85
CA ASP A 164 19.76 5.94 -0.57
C ASP A 164 18.27 5.62 -0.40
N GLY A 165 17.72 4.76 -1.27
CA GLY A 165 16.31 4.34 -1.26
C GLY A 165 15.33 5.39 -1.77
N THR A 166 15.79 6.55 -2.26
CA THR A 166 14.89 7.61 -2.73
C THR A 166 14.48 7.46 -4.19
N VAL A 167 13.26 7.87 -4.52
CA VAL A 167 12.73 7.98 -5.88
C VAL A 167 11.93 9.27 -5.99
N HIS A 168 11.98 9.92 -7.16
CA HIS A 168 11.25 11.17 -7.40
C HIS A 168 10.19 10.99 -8.51
N PHE A 169 9.03 11.62 -8.31
CA PHE A 169 7.95 11.69 -9.27
C PHE A 169 7.41 13.10 -9.42
N ASP A 170 7.08 13.49 -10.65
CA ASP A 170 6.28 14.69 -10.88
C ASP A 170 4.84 14.47 -10.40
N LEU A 171 4.32 15.41 -9.61
CA LEU A 171 2.95 15.41 -9.09
C LEU A 171 2.13 16.58 -9.67
N PRO A 172 1.87 16.63 -10.99
CA PRO A 172 1.29 17.81 -11.63
C PRO A 172 -0.20 18.02 -11.33
N TRP A 173 -0.89 17.02 -10.79
CA TRP A 173 -2.34 17.06 -10.56
C TRP A 173 -2.67 17.12 -9.09
N LYS A 174 -3.69 17.89 -8.73
CA LYS A 174 -4.27 17.80 -7.38
C LYS A 174 -5.13 16.54 -7.25
N GLY A 175 -5.18 15.97 -6.05
CA GLY A 175 -5.99 14.79 -5.71
C GLY A 175 -5.18 13.66 -5.07
N GLN A 176 -5.82 12.50 -4.90
CA GLN A 176 -5.22 11.34 -4.25
C GLN A 176 -4.20 10.64 -5.16
N TYR A 177 -3.03 10.37 -4.58
CA TYR A 177 -2.01 9.49 -5.15
C TYR A 177 -1.85 8.25 -4.27
N VAL A 178 -1.53 7.13 -4.91
CA VAL A 178 -1.15 5.90 -4.21
C VAL A 178 0.14 5.38 -4.82
N ALA A 179 1.20 5.32 -4.03
CA ALA A 179 2.46 4.70 -4.41
C ALA A 179 2.52 3.27 -3.86
N VAL A 180 3.00 2.34 -4.67
CA VAL A 180 3.09 0.92 -4.32
C VAL A 180 4.53 0.46 -4.53
N THR A 181 5.07 -0.28 -3.58
CA THR A 181 6.34 -0.99 -3.75
C THR A 181 6.29 -2.35 -3.08
N ASN A 182 7.13 -3.26 -3.54
CA ASN A 182 7.26 -4.58 -2.96
C ASN A 182 8.72 -5.03 -2.95
N THR A 183 9.04 -5.94 -2.03
CA THR A 183 10.33 -6.62 -2.00
C THR A 183 10.15 -8.07 -1.60
N LEU A 184 11.00 -8.94 -2.14
CA LEU A 184 11.01 -10.36 -1.82
C LEU A 184 12.19 -10.64 -0.90
N ASP A 185 11.89 -11.05 0.33
CA ASP A 185 12.90 -11.48 1.28
C ASP A 185 13.09 -12.99 1.18
N LYS A 186 14.27 -13.40 0.72
CA LYS A 186 14.67 -14.80 0.58
C LYS A 186 15.45 -15.33 1.79
N SER A 187 15.69 -14.48 2.80
CA SER A 187 16.34 -14.89 4.04
C SER A 187 15.39 -15.64 4.99
N ALA A 188 14.10 -15.71 4.64
CA ALA A 188 13.02 -16.33 5.41
C ALA A 188 13.06 -17.87 5.45
N ASN A 189 14.24 -18.47 5.56
CA ASN A 189 14.40 -19.93 5.60
C ASN A 189 13.94 -20.57 6.93
N ASP A 190 13.70 -19.81 8.01
CA ASP A 190 13.36 -20.38 9.34
C ASP A 190 12.45 -19.47 10.21
N ARG A 191 11.34 -18.92 9.68
CA ARG A 191 10.31 -18.28 10.53
C ARG A 191 9.15 -19.24 10.80
N GLN A 192 8.94 -19.58 12.07
CA GLN A 192 7.72 -20.21 12.63
C GLN A 192 7.39 -21.66 12.23
N GLY A 193 8.37 -22.48 11.84
CA GLY A 193 8.16 -23.93 11.66
C GLY A 193 7.33 -24.34 10.45
N GLU A 194 6.82 -23.39 9.67
CA GLU A 194 6.31 -23.62 8.31
C GLU A 194 7.41 -23.37 7.27
N LYS A 195 7.55 -24.27 6.30
CA LYS A 195 8.55 -24.18 5.23
C LYS A 195 8.15 -23.12 4.19
N TYR A 196 8.25 -21.85 4.53
CA TYR A 196 8.34 -20.81 3.50
C TYR A 196 9.80 -20.68 3.06
N SER A 197 10.02 -20.46 1.77
CA SER A 197 11.36 -20.17 1.26
C SER A 197 11.61 -18.67 1.13
N GLU A 198 10.54 -17.88 1.03
CA GLU A 198 10.58 -16.45 0.75
C GLU A 198 9.31 -15.76 1.29
N VAL A 199 9.40 -14.47 1.60
CA VAL A 199 8.26 -13.61 1.97
C VAL A 199 8.21 -12.41 1.02
N ASN A 200 7.06 -12.20 0.38
CA ASN A 200 6.80 -10.99 -0.39
C ASN A 200 6.18 -9.93 0.52
N TYR A 201 6.89 -8.84 0.73
CA TYR A 201 6.40 -7.66 1.42
C TYR A 201 5.85 -6.68 0.40
N VAL A 202 4.63 -6.19 0.60
CA VAL A 202 4.01 -5.14 -0.22
C VAL A 202 3.60 -4.01 0.72
N THR A 203 3.92 -2.78 0.33
CA THR A 203 3.46 -1.59 1.07
C THR A 203 2.89 -0.56 0.10
N THR A 204 1.93 0.21 0.58
CA THR A 204 1.41 1.38 -0.12
C THR A 204 1.61 2.65 0.68
N LEU A 205 1.72 3.78 -0.02
CA LEU A 205 1.64 5.11 0.55
C LEU A 205 0.53 5.89 -0.16
N THR A 206 -0.52 6.25 0.58
CA THR A 206 -1.59 7.14 0.15
C THR A 206 -1.34 8.57 0.65
N PHE A 207 -1.55 9.55 -0.22
CA PHE A 207 -1.59 10.97 0.17
C PHE A 207 -2.43 11.78 -0.80
N VAL A 208 -2.88 12.96 -0.36
CA VAL A 208 -3.54 13.94 -1.23
C VAL A 208 -2.56 15.05 -1.57
N GLN A 209 -2.38 15.30 -2.87
CA GLN A 209 -1.71 16.49 -3.37
C GLN A 209 -2.73 17.65 -3.38
N PRO A 210 -2.61 18.67 -2.51
CA PRO A 210 -3.62 19.73 -2.39
C PRO A 210 -3.67 20.70 -3.59
N SER A 211 -2.60 20.77 -4.38
CA SER A 211 -2.43 21.78 -5.43
C SER A 211 -2.00 21.18 -6.78
N GLY A 212 -2.15 21.94 -7.86
CA GLY A 212 -1.85 21.47 -9.21
C GLY A 212 -3.07 21.47 -10.13
N LEU A 213 -2.87 20.94 -11.34
CA LEU A 213 -3.91 20.88 -12.37
C LEU A 213 -5.03 19.91 -11.95
N VAL A 214 -6.22 20.09 -12.50
CA VAL A 214 -7.26 19.07 -12.41
C VAL A 214 -6.77 17.83 -13.16
N SER A 215 -6.85 16.66 -12.51
CA SER A 215 -6.49 15.40 -13.14
C SER A 215 -7.39 15.14 -14.36
N PRO A 216 -6.86 14.58 -15.46
CA PRO A 216 -7.69 14.08 -16.55
C PRO A 216 -8.73 13.08 -16.04
N ALA A 217 -9.83 12.94 -16.78
CA ALA A 217 -10.85 11.93 -16.50
C ALA A 217 -10.19 10.54 -16.39
N PRO A 218 -10.66 9.69 -15.46
CA PRO A 218 -10.12 8.35 -15.31
C PRO A 218 -10.34 7.54 -16.59
N PHE A 219 -9.38 6.67 -16.92
CA PHE A 219 -9.58 5.72 -18.00
C PHE A 219 -10.73 4.78 -17.63
N GLN A 220 -11.92 5.00 -18.19
CA GLN A 220 -12.94 3.97 -18.19
C GLN A 220 -12.46 2.86 -19.11
N CYS A 221 -12.10 1.71 -18.55
CA CYS A 221 -11.93 0.51 -19.34
C CYS A 221 -13.33 0.14 -19.85
N THR A 222 -13.69 0.64 -21.04
CA THR A 222 -14.92 0.23 -21.71
C THR A 222 -14.80 -1.26 -21.95
N ALA A 223 -15.49 -2.06 -21.13
CA ALA A 223 -15.64 -3.47 -21.41
C ALA A 223 -16.30 -3.58 -22.78
N LEU A 224 -15.54 -4.03 -23.78
CA LEU A 224 -16.09 -4.48 -25.04
C LEU A 224 -17.11 -5.57 -24.69
N LYS A 225 -18.40 -5.23 -24.79
CA LYS A 225 -19.46 -6.23 -24.77
C LYS A 225 -19.12 -7.23 -25.87
N SER A 226 -18.82 -8.46 -25.47
CA SER A 226 -18.66 -9.58 -26.39
C SER A 226 -19.93 -9.63 -27.24
N ILE A 227 -19.79 -9.41 -28.54
CA ILE A 227 -20.85 -9.66 -29.50
C ILE A 227 -20.87 -11.17 -29.66
N GLU A 228 -21.79 -11.84 -28.97
CA GLU A 228 -22.18 -13.20 -29.32
C GLU A 228 -22.82 -13.16 -30.71
N ARG A 229 -22.27 -13.95 -31.65
CA ARG A 229 -22.95 -14.43 -32.85
C ARG A 229 -22.88 -15.93 -32.86
#